data_AF-A0A914RJF6-F1
#
_entry.id   AF-A0A914RJF6-F1
#
_cell.length_a   1.000
_cell.length_b   1.000
_cell.length_c   1.000
_cell.angle_alpha   90.00
_cell.angle_beta   90.00
_cell.angle_gamma   90.00
#
_symmetry.space_group_name_H-M   'P 1'
#
loop_
_entity.id
_entity.type
_entity.pdbx_description
1 polymer ?
#
loop_
_entity_poly.entity_id
_entity_poly.type
_entity_poly.pdbx_seq_one_letter_code
_entity_poly.pdbx_strand_id
1 'polypeptide(L)' 'MIDDLHTAFREMVRNSDWMDNRTKHIAIEKSKAMQSLIGYPDFIYSDKELDDYYKEVCFQQFLRIFIIDS' A
#
# COMPACT_ATOMS: atom_id res chain seq x y z
N MET A 1 11.55 13.03 6.81
CA MET A 1 10.12 13.42 6.75
C MET A 1 9.20 12.33 7.27
N ILE A 2 9.07 11.17 6.60
CA ILE A 2 8.19 10.09 7.09
C ILE A 2 8.73 9.46 8.38
N ASP A 3 10.05 9.33 8.50
CA ASP A 3 10.67 8.85 9.75
C ASP A 3 10.45 9.81 10.93
N ASP A 4 10.39 11.11 10.66
CA ASP A 4 10.08 12.14 11.66
C ASP A 4 8.63 12.01 12.13
N LEU A 5 7.70 11.75 11.21
CA LEU A 5 6.29 11.49 11.52
C LEU A 5 6.14 10.23 12.39
N HIS A 6 6.80 9.12 12.01
CA HIS A 6 6.79 7.89 12.80
C HIS A 6 7.39 8.10 14.19
N THR A 7 8.43 8.94 14.30
CA THR A 7 9.04 9.29 15.57
C THR A 7 8.10 10.12 16.43
N ALA A 8 7.47 11.16 15.87
CA ALA A 8 6.49 11.98 16.58
C ALA A 8 5.29 11.14 17.07
N PHE A 9 4.81 10.20 16.26
CA PHE A 9 3.75 9.27 16.66
C PHE A 9 4.15 8.40 17.86
N ARG A 10 5.36 7.81 17.82
CA ARG A 10 5.87 6.99 18.94
C ARG A 10 6.01 7.79 20.23
N GLU A 11 6.49 9.04 20.15
CA GLU A 11 6.59 9.94 21.30
C GLU A 11 5.22 10.28 21.88
N MET A 12 4.23 10.55 21.02
CA MET A 12 2.84 10.78 21.45
C MET A 12 2.26 9.56 22.18
N VAL A 13 2.51 8.35 21.68
CA VAL A 13 2.06 7.11 22.33
C VAL A 13 2.77 6.88 23.67
N ARG A 14 4.07 7.18 23.78
CA ARG A 14 4.84 7.06 25.02
C ARG A 14 4.29 7.98 26.11
N ASN A 15 4.01 9.23 25.76
CA ASN A 15 3.57 10.28 26.68
C ASN A 15 2.06 10.28 26.95
N SER A 16 1.32 9.32 26.39
CA SER A 16 -0.13 9.21 26.58
C SER A 16 -0.50 8.66 27.96
N ASP A 17 -1.18 9.43 28.81
CA ASP A 17 -1.58 8.96 30.14
C ASP A 17 -2.81 8.04 30.14
N TRP A 18 -3.58 8.03 29.03
CA TRP A 18 -4.83 7.26 28.94
C TRP A 18 -4.61 5.80 28.51
N MET A 19 -3.40 5.44 28.07
CA MET A 19 -3.06 4.08 27.62
C MET A 19 -2.28 3.32 28.68
N ASP A 20 -2.67 2.06 28.94
CA ASP A 20 -1.86 1.15 29.73
C ASP A 20 -0.51 0.85 29.05
N ASN A 21 0.51 0.58 29.85
CA ASN A 21 1.87 0.36 29.38
C ASN A 21 1.98 -0.83 28.39
N ARG A 22 1.16 -1.87 28.57
CA ARG A 22 1.09 -3.01 27.63
C ARG A 22 0.58 -2.55 26.26
N THR A 23 -0.47 -1.75 26.23
CA THR A 23 -1.08 -1.24 25.00
C THR A 23 -0.14 -0.26 24.28
N LYS A 24 0.61 0.58 25.03
CA LYS A 24 1.66 1.43 24.47
C LYS A 24 2.73 0.62 23.76
N HIS A 25 3.20 -0.45 24.37
CA HIS A 25 4.22 -1.32 23.78
C HIS A 25 3.75 -1.92 22.44
N ILE A 26 2.53 -2.47 22.41
CA ILE A 26 1.94 -3.04 21.19
C ILE A 26 1.80 -1.97 20.09
N ALA A 27 1.36 -0.76 20.44
CA ALA A 27 1.21 0.33 19.49
C ALA A 27 2.57 0.78 18.89
N ILE A 28 3.63 0.79 19.70
CA ILE A 28 4.99 1.10 19.24
C ILE A 28 5.51 0.00 18.30
N GLU A 29 5.35 -1.27 18.66
CA GLU A 29 5.76 -2.40 17.81
C GLU A 29 4.99 -2.41 16.48
N LYS A 30 3.69 -2.13 16.53
CA LYS A 30 2.87 -1.98 15.31
C LYS A 30 3.38 -0.82 14.44
N SER A 31 3.72 0.32 15.03
CA SER A 31 4.30 1.45 14.30
C SER A 31 5.63 1.11 13.64
N LYS A 32 6.50 0.33 14.29
CA LYS A 32 7.77 -0.13 13.69
C LYS A 32 7.56 -1.07 12.50
N ALA A 33 6.49 -1.86 12.52
CA ALA A 33 6.16 -2.80 11.44
C ALA A 33 5.45 -2.15 10.24
N MET A 34 5.07 -0.87 10.33
CA MET A 34 4.41 -0.16 9.22
C MET A 34 5.40 0.09 8.08
N GLN A 35 5.18 -0.57 6.95
CA GLN A 35 5.91 -0.29 5.71
C GLN A 35 5.38 1.00 5.09
N SER A 36 6.29 1.89 4.70
CA SER A 36 5.95 3.16 4.04
C SER A 36 6.09 2.98 2.53
N LEU A 37 4.96 2.82 1.83
CA LEU A 37 4.91 2.78 0.37
C LEU A 37 4.72 4.22 -0.13
N ILE A 38 5.75 4.80 -0.77
CA ILE A 38 5.77 6.21 -1.18
C ILE A 38 5.80 6.31 -2.70
N GLY A 39 4.87 7.09 -3.28
CA GLY A 39 4.82 7.34 -4.71
C GLY A 39 4.15 6.19 -5.45
N TYR A 40 4.95 5.31 -6.03
CA TYR A 40 4.48 4.20 -6.85
C TYR A 40 5.34 2.97 -6.61
N PRO A 41 4.77 1.77 -6.79
CA PRO A 41 5.49 0.52 -6.52
C PRO A 41 6.59 0.27 -7.55
N ASP A 42 7.70 -0.31 -7.10
CA ASP A 42 8.91 -0.45 -7.94
C ASP A 42 8.72 -1.37 -9.16
N PHE A 43 7.73 -2.27 -9.13
CA PHE A 43 7.49 -3.23 -10.20
C PHE A 43 7.13 -2.56 -11.54
N ILE A 44 6.73 -1.28 -11.53
CA ILE A 44 6.40 -0.54 -12.75
C ILE A 44 7.63 -0.15 -13.58
N TYR A 45 8.84 -0.24 -13.01
CA TYR A 45 10.08 0.05 -13.73
C TYR A 45 10.59 -1.14 -14.54
N SER A 46 10.04 -2.33 -14.33
CA SER A 46 10.45 -3.56 -15.01
C SER A 46 9.34 -4.03 -15.92
N ASP A 47 9.56 -3.94 -17.24
CA ASP A 47 8.58 -4.40 -18.25
C ASP A 47 8.13 -5.84 -17.99
N LYS A 48 9.05 -6.71 -17.55
CA LYS A 48 8.74 -8.10 -17.21
C LYS A 48 7.82 -8.22 -15.99
N GLU A 49 8.10 -7.49 -14.91
CA GLU A 49 7.28 -7.56 -13.69
C GLU A 49 5.91 -6.92 -13.91
N LEU A 50 5.87 -5.86 -14.71
CA LEU A 50 4.65 -5.20 -15.15
C LEU A 50 3.79 -6.14 -16.01
N ASP A 51 4.38 -6.80 -17.00
CA ASP A 51 3.71 -7.78 -17.84
C ASP A 51 3.21 -8.98 -17.02
N ASP A 52 4.04 -9.49 -16.11
CA ASP A 52 3.67 -10.59 -15.21
C ASP A 52 2.48 -10.21 -14.30
N TYR A 53 2.43 -8.97 -13.79
CA TYR A 53 1.33 -8.47 -12.97
C TYR A 53 0.00 -8.37 -13.74
N TYR A 54 0.05 -8.00 -15.03
CA TYR A 54 -1.15 -7.81 -15.86
C TYR A 54 -1.49 -9.00 -16.77
N LYS A 55 -0.79 -10.13 -16.66
CA LYS A 55 -0.97 -11.32 -17.53
C LYS A 55 -2.40 -11.84 -17.63
N GLU A 56 -3.16 -11.78 -16.53
CA GLU A 56 -4.53 -12.31 -16.47
C GLU A 56 -5.58 -11.28 -16.92
N VAL A 57 -5.17 -10.05 -17.26
CA VAL A 57 -6.06 -9.00 -17.75
C VAL A 57 -6.23 -9.13 -19.25
N CYS A 58 -7.15 -10.01 -19.68
CA CYS A 58 -7.65 -10.00 -21.06
C CYS A 58 -8.65 -8.86 -21.24
N PHE A 59 -8.26 -7.77 -21.92
CA PHE A 59 -9.18 -6.75 -22.39
C PHE A 59 -10.09 -7.32 -23.49
N GLN A 60 -11.17 -7.99 -23.10
CA GLN A 60 -12.29 -8.30 -24.00
C GLN A 60 -13.13 -7.02 -24.16
N GLN A 61 -12.59 -6.03 -24.89
CA GLN A 61 -13.42 -4.96 -25.42
C GLN A 61 -14.29 -5.59 -26.50
N PHE A 62 -15.54 -5.81 -26.13
CA PHE A 62 -16.59 -6.47 -26.88
C PHE A 62 -16.77 -5.83 -28.27
N LEU A 63 -16.05 -6.33 -29.27
CA LEU A 63 -16.30 -6.03 -30.68
C LEU A 63 -17.46 -6.92 -31.18
N ARG A 64 -18.62 -6.75 -30.55
CA ARG A 64 -19.91 -7.22 -31.08
C ARG A 64 -20.79 -5.99 -31.27
N ILE A 65 -20.75 -5.42 -32.46
CA ILE A 65 -21.89 -4.95 -33.26
C ILE A 65 -21.25 -4.56 -34.60
N PHE A 66 -20.98 -5.55 -35.47
CA PHE A 66 -20.78 -5.34 -36.91
C PHE A 66 -21.07 -6.60 -37.75
N ILE A 67 -21.85 -7.55 -37.20
CA ILE A 67 -22.29 -8.75 -37.93
C ILE A 67 -23.79 -8.97 -37.76
N ILE A 68 -24.61 -7.91 -37.83
CA ILE A 68 -26.08 -8.05 -37.95
C ILE A 68 -26.69 -7.08 -39.00
N ASP A 69 -25.89 -6.26 -39.71
CA ASP A 69 -26.40 -5.36 -40.76
C ASP A 69 -25.93 -5.74 -42.17
N SER A 70 -26.11 -7.00 -42.61
CA SER A 70 -26.04 -7.36 -44.03
C SER A 70 -26.81 -8.62 -44.41
#